data_AF-A0A3S4DM26-F1
#
_entry.id   AF-A0A3S4DM26-F1
#
_cell.length_a   1.000
_cell.length_b   1.000
_cell.length_c   1.000
_cell.angle_alpha   90.00
_cell.angle_beta   90.00
_cell.angle_gamma   90.00
#
_symmetry.space_group_name_H-M   'P 1'
#
loop_
_entity.id
_entity.type
_entity.pdbx_description
1 polymer ?
#
loop_
_entity_poly.entity_id
_entity_poly.type
_entity_poly.pdbx_seq_one_letter_code
_entity_poly.pdbx_strand_id
1 'polypeptide(L)'
;MKGKKTILLVAAGLLGVTPPMWAGDVAEPGGYRMNDYRAPVPQTLRGASVVTTAEAEALWREKKAVFFDVMPNTPKPANLPAGTIWRDTIRKDIPGSTWLANVGYGAISEETANYFRQGLAAEAGADKSRAILFYCMTNCWMSWNAAKRAVEWGYSSVIWYPPGADGWERANLPLEEKKPYVISN
;
A
#
# COMPACT_ATOMS: atom_id res chain seq x y z
N MET A 1 -28.14 65.53 46.20
CA MET A 1 -27.09 64.67 46.78
C MET A 1 -26.60 63.71 45.70
N LYS A 2 -25.28 63.63 45.51
CA LYS A 2 -24.58 63.05 44.35
C LYS A 2 -24.75 61.53 44.25
N GLY A 3 -25.34 61.04 43.15
CA GLY A 3 -25.36 59.64 42.76
C GLY A 3 -24.06 59.25 42.04
N LYS A 4 -23.31 58.30 42.60
CA LYS A 4 -22.07 57.74 42.04
C LYS A 4 -22.40 56.83 40.85
N LYS A 5 -21.76 57.06 39.70
CA LYS A 5 -21.80 56.16 38.54
C LYS A 5 -20.79 55.03 38.75
N THR A 6 -21.28 53.79 38.86
CA THR A 6 -20.45 52.58 38.82
C THR A 6 -20.43 52.08 37.38
N ILE A 7 -19.25 52.08 36.76
CA ILE A 7 -19.01 51.45 35.45
C ILE A 7 -18.71 49.97 35.72
N LEU A 8 -19.58 49.09 35.23
CA LEU A 8 -19.38 47.64 35.26
C LEU A 8 -18.69 47.23 33.95
N LEU A 9 -17.42 46.83 34.04
CA LEU A 9 -16.70 46.18 32.95
C LEU A 9 -17.09 44.69 32.93
N VAL A 10 -17.86 44.28 31.93
CA VAL A 10 -18.12 42.87 31.64
C VAL A 10 -17.02 42.38 30.71
N ALA A 11 -16.09 41.58 31.25
CA ALA A 11 -15.12 40.85 30.45
C ALA A 11 -15.78 39.58 29.90
N ALA A 12 -16.07 39.57 28.59
CA ALA A 12 -16.55 38.39 27.89
C ALA A 12 -15.38 37.42 27.64
N GLY A 13 -15.34 36.33 28.41
CA GLY A 13 -14.41 35.23 28.18
C GLY A 13 -14.81 34.43 26.94
N LEU A 14 -14.00 34.52 25.88
CA LEU A 14 -14.07 33.62 24.73
C LEU A 14 -13.53 32.25 25.15
N LEU A 15 -14.44 31.34 25.48
CA LEU A 15 -14.16 29.91 25.54
C LEU A 15 -13.89 29.42 24.11
N GLY A 16 -12.62 29.36 23.73
CA GLY A 16 -12.19 28.73 22.48
C GLY A 16 -12.46 27.23 22.54
N VAL A 17 -13.54 26.79 21.88
CA VAL A 17 -13.75 25.37 21.57
C VAL A 17 -12.75 25.01 20.48
N THR A 18 -11.61 24.43 20.85
CA THR A 18 -10.72 23.80 19.87
C THR A 18 -11.43 22.56 19.33
N PRO A 19 -11.75 22.49 18.03
CA PRO A 19 -12.30 21.27 17.46
C PRO A 19 -11.30 20.13 17.67
N PRO A 20 -11.77 18.88 17.86
CA PRO A 20 -10.89 17.74 17.90
C PRO A 20 -10.09 17.70 16.58
N MET A 21 -8.77 17.83 16.70
CA MET A 21 -7.86 17.58 15.59
C MET A 21 -7.91 16.07 15.32
N TRP A 22 -8.78 15.64 14.41
CA TRP A 22 -8.67 14.31 13.84
C TRP A 22 -7.28 14.18 13.23
N ALA A 23 -6.55 13.12 13.59
CA ALA A 23 -5.25 12.82 13.02
C ALA A 23 -5.36 12.91 11.49
N GLY A 24 -4.74 13.94 10.92
CA GLY A 24 -5.01 14.36 9.54
C GLY A 24 -4.70 13.23 8.56
N ASP A 25 -5.56 13.11 7.54
CA ASP A 25 -5.37 12.18 6.43
C ASP A 25 -3.94 12.29 5.88
N VAL A 26 -3.30 11.14 5.67
CA VAL A 26 -1.95 11.09 5.07
C VAL A 26 -2.03 11.66 3.67
N ALA A 27 -1.36 12.79 3.43
CA ALA A 27 -1.36 13.44 2.13
C ALA A 27 -0.71 12.56 1.06
N GLU A 28 -1.31 12.51 -0.13
CA GLU A 28 -0.74 11.81 -1.27
C GLU A 28 0.51 12.55 -1.79
N PRO A 29 1.70 11.93 -1.78
CA PRO A 29 2.93 12.58 -2.21
C PRO A 29 3.01 12.64 -3.75
N GLY A 30 3.68 13.67 -4.28
CA GLY A 30 3.92 13.78 -5.73
C GLY A 30 4.88 12.72 -6.27
N GLY A 31 5.89 12.34 -5.47
CA GLY A 31 6.89 11.34 -5.78
C GLY A 31 6.66 10.01 -5.05
N TYR A 32 7.63 9.10 -5.17
CA TYR A 32 7.62 7.83 -4.43
C TYR A 32 7.94 8.04 -2.95
N ARG A 33 7.38 7.19 -2.09
CA ARG A 33 7.81 7.08 -0.69
C ARG A 33 9.20 6.45 -0.64
N MET A 34 10.14 7.11 0.02
CA MET A 34 11.56 6.69 0.03
C MET A 34 11.98 5.90 1.28
N ASN A 35 11.21 6.01 2.36
CA ASN A 35 11.52 5.46 3.67
C ASN A 35 10.23 5.18 4.46
N ASP A 36 10.36 4.58 5.65
CA ASP A 36 9.26 4.29 6.57
C ASP A 36 8.08 3.59 5.87
N TYR A 37 8.41 2.49 5.17
CA TYR A 37 7.43 1.81 4.34
C TYR A 37 6.27 1.19 5.12
N ARG A 38 6.44 1.00 6.44
CA ARG A 38 5.42 0.53 7.37
C ARG A 38 4.86 1.70 8.17
N ALA A 39 3.92 2.42 7.57
CA ALA A 39 3.30 3.62 8.13
C ALA A 39 1.88 3.80 7.55
N PRO A 40 1.00 4.60 8.17
CA PRO A 40 -0.25 5.00 7.57
C PRO A 40 -0.04 5.49 6.12
N VAL A 41 -0.92 5.07 5.22
CA VAL A 41 -0.88 5.38 3.78
C VAL A 41 -2.02 6.36 3.42
N PRO A 42 -1.91 7.09 2.30
CA PRO A 42 -2.99 7.94 1.82
C PRO A 42 -4.25 7.11 1.52
N GLN A 43 -5.42 7.75 1.58
CA GLN A 43 -6.66 7.13 1.13
C GLN A 43 -6.81 7.14 -0.41
N THR A 44 -5.83 7.73 -1.12
CA THR A 44 -5.89 7.96 -2.57
C THR A 44 -4.59 7.54 -3.27
N LEU A 45 -4.73 7.26 -4.56
CA LEU A 45 -3.62 7.13 -5.50
C LEU A 45 -4.07 7.69 -6.85
N ARG A 46 -3.54 8.84 -7.26
CA ARG A 46 -3.92 9.46 -8.53
C ARG A 46 -3.61 8.55 -9.71
N GLY A 47 -4.63 8.29 -10.53
CA GLY A 47 -4.53 7.43 -11.71
C GLY A 47 -4.75 5.94 -11.43
N ALA A 48 -5.08 5.56 -10.18
CA ALA A 48 -5.54 4.22 -9.84
C ALA A 48 -6.89 4.25 -9.11
N SER A 49 -7.58 3.13 -9.12
CA SER A 49 -8.74 2.90 -8.26
C SER A 49 -8.28 2.34 -6.91
N VAL A 50 -8.76 2.92 -5.81
CA VAL A 50 -8.50 2.39 -4.47
C VAL A 50 -9.72 1.56 -4.05
N VAL A 51 -9.49 0.31 -3.63
CA VAL A 51 -10.59 -0.63 -3.34
C VAL A 51 -10.57 -1.12 -1.89
N THR A 52 -11.76 -1.42 -1.39
CA THR A 52 -12.00 -2.12 -0.13
C THR A 52 -11.75 -3.63 -0.26
N THR A 53 -11.76 -4.34 0.88
CA THR A 53 -11.64 -5.81 0.88
C THR A 53 -12.77 -6.50 0.14
N ALA A 54 -14.01 -6.02 0.27
CA ALA A 54 -15.16 -6.61 -0.43
C ALA A 54 -15.07 -6.43 -1.95
N GLU A 55 -14.61 -5.26 -2.42
CA GLU A 55 -14.40 -5.01 -3.85
C GLU A 55 -13.22 -5.82 -4.40
N ALA A 56 -12.12 -5.93 -3.64
CA ALA A 56 -11.01 -6.81 -4.00
C ALA A 56 -11.43 -8.27 -4.08
N GLU A 57 -12.26 -8.75 -3.14
CA GLU A 57 -12.82 -10.10 -3.18
C GLU A 57 -13.69 -10.32 -4.42
N ALA A 58 -14.56 -9.38 -4.77
CA ALA A 58 -15.38 -9.48 -5.98
C ALA A 58 -14.52 -9.58 -7.25
N LEU A 59 -13.51 -8.71 -7.38
CA LEU A 59 -12.55 -8.75 -8.49
C LEU A 59 -11.82 -10.10 -8.57
N TRP A 60 -11.45 -10.66 -7.43
CA TRP A 60 -10.77 -11.95 -7.33
C TRP A 60 -11.68 -13.12 -7.75
N ARG A 61 -12.89 -13.20 -7.18
CA ARG A 61 -13.85 -14.28 -7.49
C ARG A 61 -14.27 -14.29 -8.95
N GLU A 62 -14.47 -13.10 -9.51
CA GLU A 62 -14.88 -12.90 -10.90
C GLU A 62 -13.70 -12.96 -11.88
N LYS A 63 -12.46 -13.08 -11.38
CA LYS A 63 -11.22 -13.08 -12.18
C LYS A 63 -11.09 -11.85 -13.08
N LYS A 64 -11.56 -10.70 -12.59
CA LYS A 64 -11.59 -9.43 -13.32
C LYS A 64 -10.30 -8.63 -13.23
N ALA A 65 -9.38 -8.99 -12.35
CA ALA A 65 -8.07 -8.36 -12.24
C ALA A 65 -6.97 -9.41 -12.01
N VAL A 66 -5.73 -9.09 -12.40
CA VAL A 66 -4.53 -9.85 -12.05
C VAL A 66 -3.93 -9.28 -10.77
N PHE A 67 -3.69 -10.14 -9.78
CA PHE A 67 -3.28 -9.71 -8.44
C PHE A 67 -1.77 -9.84 -8.27
N PHE A 68 -1.15 -8.79 -7.76
CA PHE A 68 0.28 -8.72 -7.49
C PHE A 68 0.52 -8.41 -6.01
N ASP A 69 1.13 -9.36 -5.31
CA ASP A 69 1.75 -9.10 -4.02
C ASP A 69 3.10 -8.43 -4.25
N VAL A 70 3.38 -7.35 -3.54
CA VAL A 70 4.66 -6.63 -3.62
C VAL A 70 5.36 -6.50 -2.27
N MET A 71 5.02 -7.38 -1.33
CA MET A 71 5.72 -7.51 -0.05
C MET A 71 7.25 -7.59 -0.26
N PRO A 72 8.07 -6.90 0.54
CA PRO A 72 9.52 -7.09 0.46
C PRO A 72 9.87 -8.52 0.86
N ASN A 73 10.83 -9.11 0.15
CA ASN A 73 11.41 -10.39 0.53
C ASN A 73 12.80 -10.15 1.12
N THR A 74 13.02 -10.59 2.35
CA THR A 74 14.31 -10.54 3.04
C THR A 74 14.82 -11.98 3.21
N PRO A 75 15.50 -12.54 2.20
CA PRO A 75 16.03 -13.90 2.29
C PRO A 75 17.14 -13.99 3.34
N LYS A 76 17.46 -15.22 3.77
CA LYS A 76 18.57 -15.50 4.67
C LYS A 76 19.87 -14.90 4.13
N PRO A 77 20.57 -14.04 4.90
CA PRO A 77 21.88 -13.53 4.50
C PRO A 77 22.89 -14.68 4.32
N ALA A 78 23.65 -14.65 3.24
CA ALA A 78 24.67 -15.68 2.96
C ALA A 78 25.79 -15.70 4.02
N ASN A 79 26.06 -14.55 4.64
CA ASN A 79 27.10 -14.34 5.65
C ASN A 79 26.55 -14.34 7.09
N LEU A 80 25.49 -15.11 7.35
CA LEU A 80 24.92 -15.21 8.68
C LEU A 80 25.93 -15.88 9.65
N PRO A 81 26.27 -15.26 10.80
CA PRO A 81 27.22 -15.85 11.75
C PRO A 81 26.80 -17.25 12.20
N ALA A 82 27.77 -18.15 12.33
CA ALA A 82 27.54 -19.51 12.82
C ALA A 82 26.81 -19.48 14.18
N GLY A 83 25.74 -20.26 14.32
CA GLY A 83 24.90 -20.29 15.53
C GLY A 83 23.73 -19.30 15.54
N THR A 84 23.60 -18.41 14.56
CA THR A 84 22.44 -17.52 14.47
C THR A 84 21.21 -18.30 13.99
N ILE A 85 20.14 -18.29 14.79
CA ILE A 85 18.86 -18.88 14.41
C ILE A 85 18.18 -17.96 13.39
N TRP A 86 18.07 -18.43 12.15
CA TRP A 86 17.27 -17.79 11.11
C TRP A 86 15.95 -18.54 10.94
N ARG A 87 14.84 -17.82 10.95
CA ARG A 87 13.52 -18.37 10.65
C ARG A 87 13.06 -17.82 9.31
N ASP A 88 12.97 -18.70 8.32
CA ASP A 88 12.37 -18.34 7.05
C ASP A 88 10.89 -18.00 7.30
N THR A 89 10.50 -16.80 6.89
CA THR A 89 9.12 -16.37 7.00
C THR A 89 8.37 -16.89 5.78
N ILE A 90 7.43 -17.80 6.01
CA ILE A 90 6.52 -18.26 4.96
C ILE A 90 5.56 -17.13 4.63
N ARG A 91 5.57 -16.66 3.37
CA ARG A 91 4.59 -15.70 2.89
C ARG A 91 3.31 -16.44 2.52
N LYS A 92 2.20 -16.07 3.19
CA LYS A 92 0.85 -16.43 2.78
C LYS A 92 0.17 -15.22 2.17
N ASP A 93 -0.40 -15.34 0.98
CA ASP A 93 -1.01 -14.22 0.25
C ASP A 93 -2.33 -14.62 -0.44
N ILE A 94 -2.91 -13.70 -1.24
CA ILE A 94 -4.21 -13.89 -1.88
C ILE A 94 -4.08 -14.94 -3.01
N PRO A 95 -4.92 -15.98 -3.04
CA PRO A 95 -4.78 -17.05 -4.01
C PRO A 95 -4.79 -16.59 -5.47
N GLY A 96 -3.92 -17.17 -6.29
CA GLY A 96 -3.73 -16.78 -7.69
C GLY A 96 -2.91 -15.51 -7.89
N SER A 97 -2.39 -14.88 -6.83
CA SER A 97 -1.49 -13.73 -6.97
C SER A 97 -0.10 -14.14 -7.42
N THR A 98 0.61 -13.21 -8.03
CA THR A 98 2.05 -13.31 -8.30
C THR A 98 2.82 -12.36 -7.39
N TRP A 99 3.79 -12.91 -6.65
CA TRP A 99 4.61 -12.14 -5.71
C TRP A 99 5.83 -11.51 -6.39
N LEU A 100 5.69 -10.24 -6.78
CA LEU A 100 6.77 -9.42 -7.35
C LEU A 100 7.51 -8.70 -6.22
N ALA A 101 8.40 -9.42 -5.54
CA ALA A 101 9.08 -8.93 -4.35
C ALA A 101 9.94 -7.68 -4.64
N ASN A 102 10.03 -6.78 -3.64
CA ASN A 102 10.93 -5.61 -3.62
C ASN A 102 10.66 -4.52 -4.68
N VAL A 103 9.66 -4.67 -5.56
CA VAL A 103 9.37 -3.67 -6.62
C VAL A 103 8.77 -2.37 -6.09
N GLY A 104 8.30 -2.37 -4.84
CA GLY A 104 7.68 -1.23 -4.16
C GLY A 104 8.64 -0.32 -3.37
N TYR A 105 9.96 -0.55 -3.39
CA TYR A 105 10.90 0.45 -2.86
C TYR A 105 10.79 1.76 -3.64
N GLY A 106 11.09 2.88 -2.97
CA GLY A 106 10.99 4.22 -3.53
C GLY A 106 11.95 4.40 -4.72
N ALA A 107 13.24 4.27 -4.45
CA ALA A 107 14.25 4.05 -5.49
C ALA A 107 14.40 2.55 -5.74
N ILE A 108 14.36 2.15 -7.00
CA ILE A 108 14.66 0.79 -7.46
C ILE A 108 15.75 0.87 -8.54
N SER A 109 16.59 -0.17 -8.62
CA SER A 109 17.56 -0.29 -9.70
C SER A 109 16.86 -0.52 -11.04
N GLU A 110 17.58 -0.30 -12.15
CA GLU A 110 17.08 -0.64 -13.48
C GLU A 110 16.76 -2.13 -13.60
N GLU A 111 17.57 -2.99 -12.98
CA GLU A 111 17.34 -4.43 -12.90
C GLU A 111 15.99 -4.75 -12.22
N THR A 112 15.70 -4.14 -11.07
CA THR A 112 14.41 -4.33 -10.38
C THR A 112 13.25 -3.75 -11.20
N ALA A 113 13.45 -2.63 -11.89
CA ALA A 113 12.43 -2.06 -12.77
C ALA A 113 12.14 -2.98 -13.98
N ASN A 114 13.16 -3.62 -14.54
CA ASN A 114 13.02 -4.58 -15.64
C ASN A 114 12.37 -5.89 -15.16
N TYR A 115 12.77 -6.40 -13.99
CA TYR A 115 12.08 -7.51 -13.32
C TYR A 115 10.59 -7.21 -13.15
N PHE A 116 10.26 -6.01 -12.66
CA PHE A 116 8.87 -5.61 -12.48
C PHE A 116 8.10 -5.58 -13.80
N ARG A 117 8.65 -4.93 -14.84
CA ARG A 117 8.02 -4.86 -16.17
C ARG A 117 7.82 -6.24 -16.79
N GLN A 118 8.82 -7.12 -16.68
CA GLN A 118 8.74 -8.48 -17.22
C GLN A 118 7.68 -9.30 -16.47
N GLY A 119 7.64 -9.23 -15.14
CA GLY A 119 6.61 -9.88 -14.34
C GLY A 119 5.20 -9.39 -14.67
N LEU A 120 5.01 -8.08 -14.86
CA LEU A 120 3.71 -7.55 -15.29
C LEU A 120 3.33 -8.05 -16.69
N ALA A 121 4.26 -8.04 -17.64
CA ALA A 121 3.99 -8.49 -19.01
C ALA A 121 3.72 -10.00 -19.08
N ALA A 122 4.40 -10.81 -18.27
CA ALA A 122 4.20 -12.26 -18.23
C ALA A 122 2.82 -12.62 -17.63
N GLU A 123 2.42 -11.95 -16.55
CA GLU A 123 1.24 -12.34 -15.77
C GLU A 123 -0.05 -11.61 -16.22
N ALA A 124 0.06 -10.33 -16.62
CA ALA A 124 -1.06 -9.55 -17.13
C ALA A 124 -1.13 -9.54 -18.67
N GLY A 125 -0.06 -9.91 -19.36
CA GLY A 125 0.07 -9.77 -20.81
C GLY A 125 0.58 -8.39 -21.23
N ALA A 126 0.76 -8.20 -22.54
CA ALA A 126 1.25 -6.95 -23.11
C ALA A 126 0.20 -5.81 -23.13
N ASP A 127 -1.08 -6.13 -22.96
CA ASP A 127 -2.18 -5.16 -22.94
C ASP A 127 -2.22 -4.40 -21.60
N LYS A 128 -1.82 -3.13 -21.65
CA LYS A 128 -1.81 -2.22 -20.48
C LYS A 128 -3.19 -1.75 -20.03
N SER A 129 -4.26 -2.11 -20.75
CA SER A 129 -5.63 -1.83 -20.35
C SER A 129 -6.22 -2.89 -19.41
N ARG A 130 -5.56 -4.05 -19.28
CA ARG A 130 -5.99 -5.10 -18.36
C ARG A 130 -5.93 -4.59 -16.91
N ALA A 131 -6.97 -4.91 -16.15
CA ALA A 131 -7.01 -4.55 -14.74
C ALA A 131 -5.95 -5.32 -13.94
N ILE A 132 -5.10 -4.59 -13.24
CA ILE A 132 -4.05 -5.11 -12.37
C ILE A 132 -4.21 -4.53 -10.98
N LEU A 133 -4.10 -5.37 -9.96
CA LEU A 133 -4.30 -5.01 -8.57
C LEU A 133 -3.01 -5.23 -7.78
N PHE A 134 -2.56 -4.20 -7.08
CA PHE A 134 -1.38 -4.27 -6.20
C PHE A 134 -1.78 -4.26 -4.73
N TYR A 135 -1.12 -5.10 -3.94
CA TYR A 135 -1.30 -5.17 -2.50
C TYR A 135 -0.01 -5.61 -1.78
N CYS A 136 -0.02 -5.50 -0.45
CA CYS A 136 1.07 -5.89 0.44
C CYS A 136 0.44 -6.38 1.78
N MET A 137 0.83 -5.82 2.91
CA MET A 137 0.11 -5.83 4.19
C MET A 137 -0.59 -4.49 4.43
N THR A 138 -1.38 -4.38 5.50
CA THR A 138 -1.94 -3.09 5.92
C THR A 138 -0.80 -2.10 6.24
N ASN A 139 -1.01 -0.80 5.97
CA ASN A 139 -0.02 0.26 6.23
C ASN A 139 1.33 0.04 5.51
N CYS A 140 1.28 -0.47 4.27
CA CYS A 140 2.46 -0.77 3.46
C CYS A 140 2.57 0.16 2.23
N TRP A 141 3.48 1.12 2.30
CA TRP A 141 3.79 2.05 1.20
C TRP A 141 4.38 1.38 -0.04
N MET A 142 4.90 0.15 0.07
CA MET A 142 5.44 -0.55 -1.10
C MET A 142 4.36 -0.86 -2.13
N SER A 143 3.15 -1.22 -1.69
CA SER A 143 2.01 -1.42 -2.58
C SER A 143 1.57 -0.12 -3.27
N TRP A 144 1.60 0.99 -2.55
CA TRP A 144 1.30 2.32 -3.11
C TRP A 144 2.34 2.73 -4.16
N ASN A 145 3.63 2.57 -3.87
CA ASN A 145 4.72 2.87 -4.82
C ASN A 145 4.64 2.00 -6.08
N ALA A 146 4.37 0.70 -5.94
CA ALA A 146 4.25 -0.21 -7.06
C ALA A 146 3.07 0.16 -7.97
N ALA A 147 1.91 0.47 -7.39
CA ALA A 147 0.74 0.93 -8.14
C ALA A 147 1.00 2.26 -8.85
N LYS A 148 1.58 3.26 -8.17
CA LYS A 148 1.97 4.55 -8.79
C LYS A 148 2.92 4.35 -9.97
N ARG A 149 3.88 3.44 -9.83
CA ARG A 149 4.83 3.12 -10.89
C ARG A 149 4.17 2.49 -12.11
N ALA A 150 3.19 1.60 -11.90
CA ALA A 150 2.41 1.05 -13.00
C ALA A 150 1.59 2.14 -13.73
N VAL A 151 0.98 3.07 -12.99
CA VAL A 151 0.30 4.24 -13.58
C VAL A 151 1.27 5.06 -14.43
N GLU A 152 2.45 5.40 -13.90
CA GLU A 152 3.48 6.17 -14.62
C GLU A 152 4.02 5.44 -15.85
N TRP A 153 3.95 4.10 -15.88
CA TRP A 153 4.32 3.30 -17.04
C TRP A 153 3.18 3.11 -18.06
N GLY A 154 2.04 3.76 -17.85
CA GLY A 154 0.93 3.82 -18.81
C GLY A 154 -0.07 2.66 -18.70
N TYR A 155 -0.12 1.95 -17.57
CA TYR A 155 -1.26 1.07 -17.28
C TYR A 155 -2.49 1.92 -17.00
N SER A 156 -3.59 1.67 -17.71
CA SER A 156 -4.82 2.48 -17.61
C SER A 156 -5.83 1.96 -16.60
N SER A 157 -5.68 0.70 -16.16
CA SER A 157 -6.57 0.03 -15.21
C SER A 157 -5.80 -0.46 -13.97
N VAL A 158 -5.17 0.48 -13.25
CA VAL A 158 -4.44 0.17 -12.01
C VAL A 158 -5.39 0.21 -10.82
N ILE A 159 -5.34 -0.83 -9.99
CA ILE A 159 -6.10 -0.96 -8.76
C ILE A 159 -5.12 -1.11 -7.60
N TRP A 160 -5.38 -0.43 -6.49
CA TRP A 160 -4.61 -0.54 -5.28
C TRP A 160 -5.52 -0.98 -4.13
N TYR A 161 -5.09 -2.02 -3.40
CA TYR A 161 -5.82 -2.58 -2.26
C TYR A 161 -5.01 -2.37 -0.97
N PRO A 162 -5.22 -1.25 -0.24
CA PRO A 162 -4.42 -0.87 0.92
C PRO A 162 -4.50 -1.82 2.13
N PRO A 163 -5.67 -2.41 2.46
CA PRO A 163 -5.75 -3.37 3.57
C PRO A 163 -4.85 -4.61 3.38
N GLY A 164 -4.51 -4.95 2.14
CA GLY A 164 -3.60 -6.03 1.80
C GLY A 164 -4.01 -7.40 2.35
N ALA A 165 -3.02 -8.28 2.51
CA ALA A 165 -3.23 -9.64 3.01
C ALA A 165 -3.82 -9.67 4.42
N ASP A 166 -3.47 -8.72 5.30
CA ASP A 166 -4.03 -8.66 6.66
C ASP A 166 -5.53 -8.37 6.63
N GLY A 167 -5.98 -7.49 5.72
CA GLY A 167 -7.39 -7.20 5.51
C GLY A 167 -8.15 -8.40 4.94
N TRP A 168 -7.51 -9.11 4.02
CA TRP A 168 -8.03 -10.33 3.42
C TRP A 168 -8.19 -11.45 4.45
N GLU A 169 -7.17 -11.68 5.26
CA GLU A 169 -7.19 -12.68 6.34
C GLU A 169 -8.24 -12.35 7.39
N ARG A 170 -8.33 -11.08 7.83
CA ARG A 170 -9.35 -10.64 8.79
C ARG A 170 -10.78 -10.82 8.27
N ALA A 171 -10.98 -10.83 6.96
CA ALA A 171 -12.25 -11.13 6.33
C ALA A 171 -12.54 -12.65 6.21
N ASN A 172 -11.68 -13.50 6.79
CA ASN A 172 -11.74 -14.97 6.70
C ASN A 172 -11.68 -15.50 5.26
N LEU A 173 -10.99 -14.78 4.38
CA LEU A 173 -10.77 -15.22 3.01
C LEU A 173 -9.54 -16.13 2.91
N PRO A 174 -9.51 -17.07 1.94
CA PRO A 174 -8.45 -18.07 1.86
C PRO A 174 -7.10 -17.42 1.55
N LEU A 175 -6.02 -17.95 2.13
CA LEU A 175 -4.65 -17.58 1.80
C LEU A 175 -3.90 -18.79 1.25
N GLU A 176 -2.91 -18.57 0.40
CA GLU A 176 -2.01 -19.61 -0.09
C GLU A 176 -0.53 -19.25 0.15
N GLU A 177 0.30 -20.28 0.33
CA GLU A 177 1.74 -20.06 0.46
C GLU A 177 2.35 -19.69 -0.89
N LYS A 178 3.20 -18.65 -0.90
CA LYS A 178 3.89 -18.17 -2.08
C LYS A 178 5.38 -18.06 -1.89
N LYS A 179 6.07 -18.15 -3.02
CA LYS A 179 7.47 -17.79 -3.18
C LYS A 179 7.57 -16.60 -4.13
N PRO A 180 8.64 -15.80 -4.03
CA PRO A 180 8.88 -14.72 -4.99
C PRO A 180 8.87 -15.23 -6.42
N TYR A 181 8.27 -14.45 -7.30
CA TYR A 181 8.25 -14.74 -8.73
C TYR A 181 9.67 -14.79 -9.28
N VAL A 182 9.96 -15.83 -10.06
CA VAL A 182 11.22 -16.01 -10.76
C VAL A 182 10.92 -15.89 -12.25
N ILE A 183 11.66 -15.04 -12.96
CA ILE A 183 11.54 -14.93 -14.40
C ILE A 183 12.07 -16.23 -15.01
N SER A 184 11.20 -16.96 -15.70
CA SER A 184 11.60 -18.11 -16.50
C SER A 184 12.25 -17.60 -17.78
N ASN A 185 13.55 -17.89 -17.95
CA ASN A 185 14.27 -17.65 -19.21
C ASN A 185 13.90 -18.67 -20.29
#